data_AF-A0A3P1VH34-F1
#
_entry.id   AF-A0A3P1VH34-F1
#
_cell.length_a   1.000
_cell.length_b   1.000
_cell.length_c   1.000
_cell.angle_alpha   90.00
_cell.angle_beta   90.00
_cell.angle_gamma   90.00
#
_symmetry.space_group_name_H-M   'P 1'
#
loop_
_entity.id
_entity.type
_entity.pdbx_description
1 polymer ?
#
loop_
_entity_poly.entity_id
_entity_poly.type
_entity_poly.pdbx_seq_one_letter_code
_entity_poly.pdbx_strand_id
1 'polypeptide(L)'
;MNKRLFLKMSLATLPALALFSQPVLAEENVHFSSCKEAWANGYSDIHEGEPGYSAKLDRDHDGVACELKNAPKGAFKAKQSTVAQTNTSSATTSGWVEQDGAWYYFDENGNPVKNAWQGNYYLKSDGKMAQSEWIYDSYYQAWYYLKSDGSYAKDAWQGAYYLKSNGKMAKGEWVYDSSYKSYYYLTSEGSYARNTWSGNYYLKSDGKMAKGEWIYDSNYKSYYYLTSEGSYARNTWVGNYYLKSNGKMAVNERTPDGYRVDGSGKWVK
;
A
#
# COMPACT_ATOMS: atom_id res chain seq x y z
N MET A 1 50.85 -24.77 15.37
CA MET A 1 50.19 -26.05 15.72
C MET A 1 48.99 -26.25 14.81
N ASN A 2 49.07 -27.24 13.92
CA ASN A 2 48.02 -27.62 12.99
C ASN A 2 46.87 -28.32 13.71
N LYS A 3 45.63 -27.91 13.45
CA LYS A 3 44.46 -28.80 13.55
C LYS A 3 43.53 -28.56 12.37
N ARG A 4 43.61 -29.46 11.39
CA ARG A 4 42.50 -29.84 10.51
C ARG A 4 41.39 -30.43 11.39
N LEU A 5 40.12 -30.30 11.01
CA LEU A 5 39.18 -31.43 10.89
C LEU A 5 37.75 -31.00 10.47
N PHE A 6 37.28 -31.70 9.44
CA PHE A 6 35.93 -32.16 9.12
C PHE A 6 34.81 -31.20 8.68
N LEU A 7 34.68 -31.16 7.35
CA LEU A 7 33.48 -31.02 6.55
C LEU A 7 32.40 -32.04 6.98
N LYS A 8 31.20 -31.57 7.36
CA LYS A 8 29.99 -32.39 7.41
C LYS A 8 29.05 -31.92 6.30
N MET A 9 28.91 -32.73 5.26
CA MET A 9 27.78 -32.67 4.33
C MET A 9 26.54 -33.19 5.05
N SER A 10 25.45 -32.43 5.00
CA SER A 10 24.12 -32.88 5.40
C SER A 10 23.18 -32.74 4.20
N LEU A 11 22.49 -33.84 3.93
CA LEU A 11 21.54 -34.13 2.85
C LEU A 11 20.53 -33.01 2.57
N ALA A 12 20.36 -32.67 1.29
CA ALA A 12 19.21 -31.95 0.77
C ALA A 12 18.04 -32.93 0.56
N THR A 13 16.92 -32.70 1.25
CA THR A 13 15.65 -33.40 1.02
C THR A 13 14.81 -32.58 0.03
N LEU A 14 14.48 -33.17 -1.13
CA LEU A 14 13.52 -32.62 -2.09
C LEU A 14 12.09 -32.71 -1.54
N PRO A 15 11.25 -31.65 -1.67
CA PRO A 15 9.82 -31.79 -1.48
C PRO A 15 9.19 -32.39 -2.75
N ALA A 16 8.39 -33.44 -2.56
CA ALA A 16 7.63 -34.12 -3.59
C ALA A 16 6.54 -33.20 -4.17
N LEU A 17 6.45 -33.17 -5.51
CA LEU A 17 5.36 -32.54 -6.25
C LEU A 17 4.05 -33.29 -5.96
N ALA A 18 3.14 -32.68 -5.20
CA ALA A 18 1.76 -33.14 -5.11
C ALA A 18 1.00 -32.64 -6.34
N LEU A 19 0.69 -33.55 -7.28
CA LEU A 19 -0.28 -33.31 -8.35
C LEU A 19 -1.66 -33.17 -7.72
N PHE A 20 -2.22 -31.96 -7.73
CA PHE A 20 -3.64 -31.75 -7.44
C PHE A 20 -4.46 -32.30 -8.61
N SER A 21 -5.12 -33.43 -8.39
CA SER A 21 -6.21 -33.92 -9.23
C SER A 21 -7.36 -32.90 -9.15
N GLN A 22 -7.57 -32.13 -10.21
CA GLN A 22 -8.81 -31.35 -10.35
C GLN A 22 -9.96 -32.31 -10.65
N PRO A 23 -11.15 -32.14 -10.04
CA PRO A 23 -12.33 -32.87 -10.48
C PRO A 23 -12.71 -32.35 -11.87
N VAL A 24 -12.66 -33.24 -12.87
CA VAL A 24 -13.34 -33.06 -14.14
C VAL A 24 -14.84 -33.05 -13.81
N LEU A 25 -15.50 -31.91 -13.97
CA LEU A 25 -16.96 -31.87 -13.97
C LEU A 25 -17.42 -32.69 -15.18
N ALA A 26 -18.00 -33.85 -14.91
CA ALA A 26 -18.65 -34.67 -15.91
C ALA A 26 -19.75 -33.84 -16.59
N GLU A 27 -19.69 -33.72 -17.91
CA GLU A 27 -20.79 -33.20 -18.73
C GLU A 27 -22.02 -34.08 -18.48
N GLU A 28 -23.05 -33.49 -17.86
CA GLU A 28 -24.36 -34.12 -17.73
C GLU A 28 -24.96 -34.22 -19.15
N ASN A 29 -25.05 -35.43 -19.70
CA ASN A 29 -25.54 -35.69 -21.06
C ASN A 29 -27.05 -35.38 -21.16
N VAL A 30 -27.41 -34.12 -21.37
CA VAL A 30 -28.78 -33.68 -21.61
C VAL A 30 -29.17 -34.01 -23.05
N HIS A 31 -30.25 -34.77 -23.25
CA HIS A 31 -30.78 -35.14 -24.57
C HIS A 31 -32.32 -35.08 -24.57
N PHE A 32 -32.93 -34.45 -25.58
CA PHE A 32 -34.38 -34.37 -25.73
C PHE A 32 -34.85 -35.14 -26.96
N SER A 33 -35.95 -35.88 -26.82
CA SER A 33 -36.61 -36.57 -27.94
C SER A 33 -37.41 -35.63 -28.83
N SER A 34 -37.80 -34.44 -28.33
CA SER A 34 -38.53 -33.41 -29.09
C SER A 34 -38.44 -32.03 -28.45
N CYS A 35 -38.68 -30.95 -29.20
CA CYS A 35 -38.74 -29.60 -28.63
C CYS A 35 -39.88 -29.40 -27.64
N LYS A 36 -40.96 -30.17 -27.76
CA LYS A 36 -42.03 -30.20 -26.76
C LYS A 36 -41.50 -30.69 -25.42
N GLU A 37 -40.65 -31.71 -25.42
CA GLU A 37 -39.99 -32.20 -24.22
C GLU A 37 -38.98 -31.18 -23.68
N ALA A 38 -38.18 -30.57 -24.56
CA ALA A 38 -37.22 -29.53 -24.18
C ALA A 38 -37.93 -28.36 -23.45
N TRP A 39 -38.99 -27.79 -24.07
CA TRP A 39 -39.77 -26.70 -23.49
C TRP A 39 -40.49 -27.11 -22.20
N ALA A 40 -41.01 -28.33 -22.11
CA ALA A 40 -41.65 -28.84 -20.89
C ALA A 40 -40.66 -29.01 -19.73
N ASN A 41 -39.38 -29.17 -20.04
CA ASN A 41 -38.27 -29.22 -19.09
C ASN A 41 -37.51 -27.88 -18.99
N GLY A 42 -38.02 -26.82 -19.63
CA GLY A 42 -37.53 -25.46 -19.54
C GLY A 42 -36.27 -25.14 -20.33
N TYR A 43 -35.98 -25.92 -21.38
CA TYR A 43 -34.93 -25.64 -22.36
C TYR A 43 -35.56 -25.02 -23.62
N SER A 44 -35.04 -23.88 -24.07
CA SER A 44 -35.37 -23.22 -25.32
C SER A 44 -34.13 -22.53 -25.89
N ASP A 45 -34.15 -22.23 -27.18
CA ASP A 45 -33.07 -21.50 -27.87
C ASP A 45 -31.69 -22.17 -27.68
N ILE A 46 -31.65 -23.50 -27.90
CA ILE A 46 -30.48 -24.33 -27.64
C ILE A 46 -29.52 -24.21 -28.83
N HIS A 47 -28.33 -23.67 -28.64
CA HIS A 47 -27.36 -23.43 -29.71
C HIS A 47 -26.53 -24.67 -30.07
N GLU A 48 -26.05 -24.75 -31.31
CA GLU A 48 -25.14 -25.82 -31.73
C GLU A 48 -23.89 -25.87 -30.83
N GLY A 49 -23.64 -27.04 -30.24
CA GLY A 49 -22.57 -27.27 -29.26
C GLY A 49 -23.01 -27.17 -27.79
N GLU A 50 -24.23 -26.70 -27.50
CA GLU A 50 -24.77 -26.71 -26.13
C GLU A 50 -25.32 -28.08 -25.72
N PRO A 51 -25.25 -28.45 -24.43
CA PRO A 51 -25.89 -29.66 -23.92
C PRO A 51 -27.40 -29.68 -24.22
N GLY A 52 -27.87 -30.72 -24.89
CA GLY A 52 -29.26 -30.83 -25.35
C GLY A 52 -29.49 -30.43 -26.80
N TYR A 53 -28.49 -29.86 -27.48
CA TYR A 53 -28.59 -29.59 -28.93
C TYR A 53 -28.63 -30.90 -29.72
N SER A 54 -29.45 -30.91 -30.76
CA SER A 54 -29.46 -31.97 -31.76
C SER A 54 -29.97 -31.39 -33.07
N ALA A 55 -29.28 -31.66 -34.18
CA ALA A 55 -29.73 -31.24 -35.51
C ALA A 55 -31.12 -31.78 -35.88
N LYS A 56 -31.65 -32.78 -35.14
CA LYS A 56 -33.04 -33.26 -35.31
C LYS A 56 -34.08 -32.33 -34.69
N LEU A 57 -33.68 -31.49 -33.74
CA LEU A 57 -34.51 -30.53 -33.03
C LEU A 57 -34.47 -29.13 -33.66
N ASP A 58 -33.39 -28.84 -34.39
CA ASP A 58 -33.20 -27.65 -35.22
C ASP A 58 -33.82 -27.88 -36.61
N ARG A 59 -35.08 -27.50 -36.77
CA ARG A 59 -35.86 -27.86 -37.97
C ARG A 59 -35.50 -27.00 -39.18
N ASP A 60 -35.14 -25.75 -38.97
CA ASP A 60 -34.72 -24.78 -39.96
C ASP A 60 -33.21 -24.77 -40.21
N HIS A 61 -32.44 -25.55 -39.43
CA HIS A 61 -30.99 -25.74 -39.56
C HIS A 61 -30.23 -24.41 -39.47
N ASP A 62 -30.69 -23.53 -38.59
CA ASP A 62 -30.10 -22.20 -38.38
C ASP A 62 -29.05 -22.17 -37.24
N GLY A 63 -28.81 -23.32 -36.61
CA GLY A 63 -27.89 -23.48 -35.49
C GLY A 63 -28.55 -23.28 -34.12
N VAL A 64 -29.88 -23.10 -34.06
CA VAL A 64 -30.64 -22.93 -32.81
C VAL A 64 -31.84 -23.90 -32.77
N ALA A 65 -31.74 -24.93 -31.93
CA ALA A 65 -32.82 -25.87 -31.72
C ALA A 65 -33.86 -25.36 -30.72
N CYS A 66 -35.13 -25.71 -30.95
CA CYS A 66 -36.24 -25.50 -30.01
C CYS A 66 -36.42 -24.04 -29.58
N GLU A 67 -36.50 -23.15 -30.54
CA GLU A 67 -36.55 -21.71 -30.27
C GLU A 67 -37.86 -21.32 -29.60
N LEU A 68 -37.78 -20.43 -28.62
CA LEU A 68 -38.95 -20.06 -27.81
C LEU A 68 -40.06 -19.41 -28.65
N LYS A 69 -39.67 -18.70 -29.72
CA LYS A 69 -40.59 -18.09 -30.72
C LYS A 69 -41.53 -19.12 -31.37
N ASN A 70 -41.09 -20.38 -31.45
CA ASN A 70 -41.81 -21.49 -32.08
C ASN A 70 -42.62 -22.33 -31.06
N ALA A 71 -42.54 -22.01 -29.77
CA ALA A 71 -43.21 -22.77 -28.72
C ALA A 71 -44.74 -22.53 -28.72
N PRO A 72 -45.57 -23.58 -28.68
CA PRO A 72 -47.01 -23.43 -28.46
C PRO A 72 -47.29 -22.71 -27.13
N LYS A 73 -48.33 -21.87 -27.08
CA LYS A 73 -48.71 -21.14 -25.86
C LYS A 73 -48.85 -22.11 -24.68
N GLY A 74 -48.06 -21.90 -23.63
CA GLY A 74 -48.06 -22.71 -22.41
C GLY A 74 -47.23 -24.01 -22.47
N ALA A 75 -46.53 -24.29 -23.58
CA ALA A 75 -45.64 -25.45 -23.69
C ALA A 75 -44.30 -25.25 -22.97
N PHE A 76 -43.81 -24.01 -22.91
CA PHE A 76 -42.61 -23.66 -22.15
C PHE A 76 -42.94 -23.55 -20.66
N LYS A 77 -42.35 -24.44 -19.87
CA LYS A 77 -42.32 -24.35 -18.41
C LYS A 77 -40.95 -23.84 -18.02
N ALA A 78 -40.86 -22.56 -17.65
CA ALA A 78 -39.61 -22.00 -17.15
C ALA A 78 -39.07 -22.90 -16.04
N LYS A 79 -37.88 -23.48 -16.25
CA LYS A 79 -37.17 -24.21 -15.22
C LYS A 79 -36.88 -23.19 -14.13
N GLN A 80 -37.56 -23.29 -12.99
CA GLN A 80 -37.10 -22.60 -11.78
C GLN A 80 -35.65 -23.02 -11.61
N SER A 81 -34.74 -22.07 -11.69
CA SER A 81 -33.33 -22.37 -11.68
C SER A 81 -33.02 -23.10 -10.39
N THR A 82 -32.56 -24.34 -10.51
CA THR A 82 -31.69 -24.95 -9.50
C THR A 82 -30.32 -24.28 -9.59
N VAL A 83 -30.30 -22.96 -9.39
CA VAL A 83 -29.22 -22.31 -8.67
C VAL A 83 -29.44 -22.79 -7.24
N ALA A 84 -28.43 -23.39 -6.63
CA ALA A 84 -28.42 -23.61 -5.20
C ALA A 84 -28.88 -22.30 -4.54
N GLN A 85 -30.09 -22.31 -3.96
CA GLN A 85 -30.65 -21.14 -3.31
C GLN A 85 -29.74 -20.76 -2.16
N THR A 86 -29.07 -19.63 -2.31
CA THR A 86 -29.18 -18.59 -1.29
C THR A 86 -29.94 -17.43 -1.92
N ASN A 87 -31.20 -17.29 -1.50
CA ASN A 87 -32.11 -16.21 -1.83
C ASN A 87 -31.44 -14.83 -1.75
N THR A 88 -31.56 -13.99 -2.79
CA THR A 88 -32.05 -12.62 -2.64
C THR A 88 -32.43 -12.03 -4.01
N SER A 89 -33.54 -11.31 -4.06
CA SER A 89 -33.89 -10.37 -5.12
C SER A 89 -32.65 -9.58 -5.61
N SER A 90 -32.42 -9.49 -6.92
CA SER A 90 -31.39 -8.62 -7.51
C SER A 90 -31.74 -7.14 -7.30
N ALA A 91 -31.58 -6.68 -6.06
CA ALA A 91 -31.19 -5.32 -5.77
C ALA A 91 -29.69 -5.24 -6.11
N THR A 92 -29.33 -4.42 -7.07
CA THR A 92 -27.93 -4.10 -7.35
C THR A 92 -27.33 -3.56 -6.05
N THR A 93 -26.40 -4.33 -5.46
CA THR A 93 -25.77 -3.92 -4.21
C THR A 93 -24.76 -2.83 -4.55
N SER A 94 -25.06 -1.59 -4.17
CA SER A 94 -24.15 -0.46 -4.24
C SER A 94 -23.65 -0.12 -2.84
N GLY A 95 -22.45 0.46 -2.75
CA GLY A 95 -21.81 0.81 -1.49
C GLY A 95 -20.86 -0.26 -0.94
N TRP A 96 -20.59 -0.18 0.36
CA TRP A 96 -19.63 -1.05 1.05
C TRP A 96 -20.23 -2.42 1.35
N VAL A 97 -19.51 -3.48 0.99
CA VAL A 97 -19.90 -4.87 1.22
C VAL A 97 -18.69 -5.64 1.76
N GLU A 98 -18.90 -6.40 2.84
CA GLU A 98 -17.90 -7.31 3.36
C GLU A 98 -18.13 -8.73 2.82
N GLN A 99 -17.09 -9.33 2.24
CA GLN A 99 -17.12 -10.69 1.69
C GLN A 99 -15.83 -11.40 2.07
N ASP A 100 -15.95 -12.60 2.66
CA ASP A 100 -14.81 -13.42 3.09
C ASP A 100 -13.77 -12.67 3.95
N GLY A 101 -14.24 -11.78 4.82
CA GLY A 101 -13.40 -10.97 5.72
C GLY A 101 -12.63 -9.84 5.03
N ALA A 102 -12.98 -9.49 3.80
CA ALA A 102 -12.45 -8.33 3.10
C ALA A 102 -13.59 -7.37 2.70
N TRP A 103 -13.31 -6.07 2.79
CA TRP A 103 -14.24 -5.03 2.34
C TRP A 103 -14.07 -4.73 0.86
N TYR A 104 -15.19 -4.60 0.16
CA TYR A 104 -15.29 -4.16 -1.22
C TYR A 104 -16.21 -2.95 -1.29
N TYR A 105 -16.06 -2.15 -2.34
CA TYR A 105 -16.99 -1.06 -2.64
C TYR A 105 -17.55 -1.25 -4.05
N PHE A 106 -18.87 -1.22 -4.17
CA PHE A 106 -19.58 -1.32 -5.44
C PHE A 106 -20.15 0.05 -5.82
N ASP A 107 -20.01 0.44 -7.08
CA ASP A 107 -20.57 1.67 -7.61
C ASP A 107 -22.11 1.61 -7.69
N GLU A 108 -22.74 2.69 -8.14
CA GLU A 108 -24.21 2.78 -8.27
C GLU A 108 -24.81 1.73 -9.20
N ASN A 109 -24.01 1.19 -10.12
CA ASN A 109 -24.41 0.16 -11.07
C ASN A 109 -24.12 -1.26 -10.55
N GLY A 110 -23.55 -1.39 -9.34
CA GLY A 110 -23.15 -2.67 -8.77
C GLY A 110 -21.84 -3.22 -9.32
N ASN A 111 -20.98 -2.40 -9.93
CA ASN A 111 -19.64 -2.82 -10.35
C ASN A 111 -18.62 -2.61 -9.21
N PRO A 112 -17.69 -3.55 -8.99
CA PRO A 112 -16.66 -3.39 -7.97
C PRO A 112 -15.66 -2.30 -8.36
N VAL A 113 -15.43 -1.34 -7.46
CA VAL A 113 -14.39 -0.32 -7.58
C VAL A 113 -13.02 -0.94 -7.31
N LYS A 114 -12.04 -0.63 -8.18
CA LYS A 114 -10.69 -1.20 -8.17
C LYS A 114 -9.65 -0.16 -8.54
N ASN A 115 -8.45 -0.28 -7.98
CA ASN A 115 -7.32 0.64 -8.16
C ASN A 115 -7.70 2.12 -7.97
N ALA A 116 -8.60 2.39 -7.01
CA ALA A 116 -9.20 3.70 -6.88
C ALA A 116 -9.53 4.02 -5.42
N TRP A 117 -9.59 5.32 -5.14
CA TRP A 117 -10.01 5.84 -3.85
C TRP A 117 -11.53 5.87 -3.78
N GLN A 118 -12.07 5.46 -2.63
CA GLN A 118 -13.44 5.75 -2.23
C GLN A 118 -13.41 6.47 -0.88
N GLY A 119 -13.61 7.78 -0.90
CA GLY A 119 -13.46 8.61 0.30
C GLY A 119 -12.05 8.49 0.88
N ASN A 120 -11.93 7.96 2.10
CA ASN A 120 -10.65 7.80 2.79
C ASN A 120 -10.00 6.41 2.58
N TYR A 121 -10.60 5.55 1.76
CA TYR A 121 -10.21 4.17 1.59
C TYR A 121 -9.68 3.92 0.18
N TYR A 122 -8.78 2.95 0.02
CA TYR A 122 -8.26 2.56 -1.28
C TYR A 122 -8.67 1.13 -1.62
N LEU A 123 -9.29 0.92 -2.78
CA LEU A 123 -9.64 -0.39 -3.30
C LEU A 123 -8.52 -0.86 -4.23
N LYS A 124 -7.93 -2.03 -3.94
CA LYS A 124 -6.81 -2.61 -4.68
C LYS A 124 -7.27 -3.19 -6.03
N SER A 125 -6.34 -3.76 -6.79
CA SER A 125 -6.61 -4.35 -8.11
C SER A 125 -7.57 -5.54 -8.06
N ASP A 126 -7.62 -6.26 -6.94
CA ASP A 126 -8.57 -7.35 -6.69
C ASP A 126 -9.93 -6.85 -6.16
N GLY A 127 -10.06 -5.54 -5.90
CA GLY A 127 -11.25 -4.90 -5.33
C GLY A 127 -11.29 -4.87 -3.81
N LYS A 128 -10.34 -5.52 -3.13
CA LYS A 128 -10.28 -5.50 -1.67
C LYS A 128 -9.79 -4.15 -1.19
N MET A 129 -10.41 -3.65 -0.14
CA MET A 129 -9.94 -2.48 0.59
C MET A 129 -8.55 -2.77 1.19
N ALA A 130 -7.61 -1.86 0.97
CA ALA A 130 -6.29 -1.92 1.57
C ALA A 130 -6.37 -1.64 3.08
N GLN A 131 -5.69 -2.45 3.89
CA GLN A 131 -5.68 -2.33 5.35
C GLN A 131 -4.29 -2.67 5.91
N SER A 132 -3.80 -1.83 6.81
CA SER A 132 -2.48 -1.97 7.45
C SER A 132 -1.33 -2.17 6.45
N GLU A 133 -1.39 -1.49 5.31
CA GLU A 133 -0.47 -1.68 4.20
C GLU A 133 -0.14 -0.36 3.48
N TRP A 134 0.99 -0.37 2.79
CA TRP A 134 1.42 0.74 1.94
C TRP A 134 0.86 0.57 0.53
N ILE A 135 0.32 1.64 -0.03
CA ILE A 135 -0.15 1.71 -1.41
C ILE A 135 0.61 2.82 -2.13
N TYR A 136 1.15 2.48 -3.30
CA TYR A 136 1.65 3.48 -4.24
C TYR A 136 0.55 3.80 -5.24
N ASP A 137 0.13 5.06 -5.27
CA ASP A 137 -0.82 5.55 -6.25
C ASP A 137 -0.05 6.21 -7.39
N SER A 138 -0.12 5.62 -8.59
CA SER A 138 0.60 6.08 -9.77
C SER A 138 0.05 7.38 -10.35
N TYR A 139 -1.24 7.68 -10.14
CA TYR A 139 -1.86 8.93 -10.57
C TYR A 139 -1.35 10.10 -9.71
N TYR A 140 -1.35 9.91 -8.39
CA TYR A 140 -0.83 10.92 -7.45
C TYR A 140 0.69 10.91 -7.30
N GLN A 141 1.36 9.91 -7.89
CA GLN A 141 2.79 9.63 -7.84
C GLN A 141 3.33 9.62 -6.41
N ALA A 142 2.58 9.02 -5.49
CA ALA A 142 2.85 9.10 -4.06
C ALA A 142 2.51 7.81 -3.33
N TRP A 143 3.24 7.57 -2.24
CA TRP A 143 2.93 6.53 -1.27
C TRP A 143 1.90 7.02 -0.26
N TYR A 144 0.99 6.12 0.11
CA TYR A 144 0.00 6.28 1.16
C TYR A 144 0.07 5.07 2.07
N TYR A 145 -0.27 5.25 3.34
CA TYR A 145 -0.43 4.14 4.28
C TYR A 145 -1.88 4.04 4.71
N LEU A 146 -2.49 2.86 4.54
CA LEU A 146 -3.85 2.59 4.98
C LEU A 146 -3.78 1.94 6.36
N LYS A 147 -4.46 2.54 7.32
CA LYS A 147 -4.47 2.09 8.72
C LYS A 147 -5.24 0.78 8.87
N SER A 148 -5.31 0.25 10.09
CA SER A 148 -6.09 -0.95 10.40
C SER A 148 -7.58 -0.81 10.11
N ASP A 149 -8.13 0.40 10.27
CA ASP A 149 -9.50 0.74 9.89
C ASP A 149 -9.69 0.96 8.37
N GLY A 150 -8.64 0.80 7.57
CA GLY A 150 -8.64 0.99 6.11
C GLY A 150 -8.52 2.43 5.65
N SER A 151 -8.71 3.41 6.54
CA SER A 151 -8.58 4.82 6.16
C SER A 151 -7.10 5.21 6.03
N TYR A 152 -6.78 6.11 5.09
CA TYR A 152 -5.39 6.56 4.95
C TYR A 152 -4.92 7.37 6.17
N ALA A 153 -3.65 7.18 6.53
CA ALA A 153 -2.97 7.97 7.56
C ALA A 153 -2.63 9.36 7.01
N LYS A 154 -2.79 10.38 7.85
CA LYS A 154 -2.44 11.78 7.55
C LYS A 154 -2.05 12.50 8.83
N ASP A 155 -1.18 13.49 8.70
CA ASP A 155 -0.58 14.23 9.82
C ASP A 155 -0.05 13.28 10.92
N ALA A 156 0.57 12.18 10.48
CA ALA A 156 0.90 11.06 11.33
C ALA A 156 2.16 10.34 10.88
N TRP A 157 2.84 9.74 11.85
CA TRP A 157 3.97 8.85 11.61
C TRP A 157 3.49 7.42 11.40
N GLN A 158 4.07 6.74 10.42
CA GLN A 158 4.03 5.29 10.28
C GLN A 158 5.47 4.78 10.30
N GLY A 159 5.92 4.28 11.45
CA GLY A 159 7.33 3.91 11.65
C GLY A 159 8.25 5.12 11.44
N ALA A 160 9.17 5.03 10.47
CA ALA A 160 10.12 6.11 10.15
C ALA A 160 9.59 7.13 9.12
N TYR A 161 8.36 6.96 8.63
CA TYR A 161 7.79 7.75 7.55
C TYR A 161 6.71 8.69 8.07
N TYR A 162 6.61 9.88 7.49
CA TYR A 162 5.58 10.85 7.83
C TYR A 162 4.57 10.98 6.68
N LEU A 163 3.28 10.86 7.00
CA LEU A 163 2.17 11.08 6.08
C LEU A 163 1.66 12.50 6.28
N LYS A 164 1.70 13.31 5.23
CA LYS A 164 1.27 14.72 5.25
C LYS A 164 -0.25 14.82 5.39
N SER A 165 -0.77 16.05 5.53
CA SER A 165 -2.22 16.31 5.70
C SER A 165 -3.09 15.78 4.55
N ASN A 166 -2.52 15.66 3.35
CA ASN A 166 -3.16 15.07 2.17
C ASN A 166 -2.92 13.55 2.03
N GLY A 167 -2.37 12.89 3.04
CA GLY A 167 -2.08 11.46 3.07
C GLY A 167 -0.81 11.02 2.34
N LYS A 168 -0.19 11.91 1.54
CA LYS A 168 1.05 11.58 0.82
C LYS A 168 2.20 11.43 1.79
N MET A 169 2.96 10.35 1.64
CA MET A 169 4.24 10.17 2.33
C MET A 169 5.21 11.28 1.92
N ALA A 170 5.78 11.97 2.90
CA ALA A 170 6.81 12.97 2.67
C ALA A 170 8.13 12.30 2.23
N LYS A 171 8.81 12.90 1.25
CA LYS A 171 10.05 12.36 0.67
C LYS A 171 10.94 13.49 0.16
N GLY A 172 12.18 13.55 0.63
CA GLY A 172 13.16 14.57 0.24
C GLY A 172 12.80 15.99 0.67
N GLU A 173 12.00 16.15 1.73
CA GLU A 173 11.40 17.42 2.11
C GLU A 173 11.37 17.63 3.63
N TRP A 174 11.25 18.89 4.04
CA TRP A 174 11.00 19.26 5.43
C TRP A 174 9.51 19.21 5.74
N VAL A 175 9.17 18.71 6.93
CA VAL A 175 7.81 18.75 7.47
C VAL A 175 7.83 19.35 8.87
N TYR A 176 6.74 20.02 9.24
CA TYR A 176 6.48 20.44 10.60
C TYR A 176 5.40 19.55 11.20
N ASP A 177 5.71 18.88 12.31
CA ASP A 177 4.75 18.11 13.07
C ASP A 177 4.24 18.96 14.23
N SER A 178 2.97 19.34 14.17
CA SER A 178 2.33 20.18 15.18
C SER A 178 2.15 19.49 16.54
N SER A 179 2.06 18.15 16.57
CA SER A 179 1.94 17.39 17.81
C SER A 179 3.24 17.42 18.61
N TYR A 180 4.37 17.29 17.91
CA TYR A 180 5.70 17.39 18.51
C TYR A 180 6.29 18.80 18.53
N LYS A 181 5.61 19.76 17.88
CA LYS A 181 6.05 21.16 17.71
C LYS A 181 7.48 21.27 17.19
N SER A 182 7.80 20.44 16.20
CA SER A 182 9.16 20.33 15.69
C SER A 182 9.21 20.07 14.19
N TYR A 183 10.31 20.49 13.59
CA TYR A 183 10.63 20.19 12.20
C TYR A 183 11.36 18.86 12.09
N TYR A 184 11.06 18.13 11.03
CA TYR A 184 11.75 16.90 10.64
C TYR A 184 12.12 17.00 9.17
N TYR A 185 13.20 16.35 8.78
CA TYR A 185 13.55 16.20 7.37
C TYR A 185 13.37 14.74 6.96
N LEU A 186 12.55 14.49 5.93
CA LEU A 186 12.39 13.17 5.35
C LEU A 186 13.36 13.04 4.19
N THR A 187 14.19 12.00 4.23
CA THR A 187 15.21 11.74 3.22
C THR A 187 14.60 11.42 1.85
N SER A 188 15.44 11.31 0.82
CA SER A 188 15.03 10.81 -0.48
C SER A 188 14.46 9.39 -0.45
N GLU A 189 14.59 8.64 0.65
CA GLU A 189 13.95 7.33 0.81
C GLU A 189 12.65 7.41 1.63
N GLY A 190 12.27 8.61 2.08
CA GLY A 190 11.06 8.88 2.86
C GLY A 190 11.22 8.70 4.37
N SER A 191 12.23 7.96 4.84
CA SER A 191 12.51 7.86 6.28
C SER A 191 13.06 9.18 6.83
N TYR A 192 12.72 9.53 8.08
CA TYR A 192 13.27 10.73 8.70
C TYR A 192 14.79 10.65 8.92
N ALA A 193 15.46 11.77 8.70
CA ALA A 193 16.88 11.94 8.97
C ALA A 193 17.12 12.12 10.47
N ARG A 194 18.20 11.55 10.99
CA ARG A 194 18.60 11.65 12.40
C ARG A 194 20.11 11.56 12.58
N ASN A 195 20.62 12.20 13.63
CA ASN A 195 22.06 12.32 13.90
C ASN A 195 22.86 12.80 12.68
N THR A 196 22.30 13.74 11.91
CA THR A 196 22.88 14.16 10.64
C THR A 196 22.47 15.57 10.28
N TRP A 197 23.24 16.18 9.38
CA TRP A 197 22.97 17.49 8.83
C TRP A 197 22.06 17.40 7.60
N SER A 198 21.16 18.37 7.46
CA SER A 198 20.44 18.65 6.21
C SER A 198 20.59 20.14 5.92
N GLY A 199 21.43 20.48 4.95
CA GLY A 199 21.83 21.85 4.70
C GLY A 199 22.51 22.50 5.92
N ASN A 200 21.94 23.60 6.41
CA ASN A 200 22.44 24.32 7.59
C ASN A 200 21.83 23.86 8.92
N TYR A 201 21.04 22.80 8.91
CA TYR A 201 20.26 22.34 10.06
C TYR A 201 20.74 20.97 10.53
N TYR A 202 20.63 20.71 11.83
CA TYR A 202 20.98 19.42 12.41
C TYR A 202 19.74 18.68 12.91
N LEU A 203 19.58 17.42 12.51
CA LEU A 203 18.53 16.53 12.98
C LEU A 203 19.08 15.66 14.11
N LYS A 204 18.44 15.75 15.28
CA LYS A 204 18.84 15.03 16.50
C LYS A 204 18.55 13.53 16.40
N SER A 205 18.85 12.77 17.45
CA SER A 205 18.68 11.32 17.49
C SER A 205 17.22 10.86 17.37
N ASP A 206 16.28 11.70 17.81
CA ASP A 206 14.83 11.53 17.66
C ASP A 206 14.28 12.12 16.36
N GLY A 207 15.16 12.58 15.45
CA GLY A 207 14.79 13.16 14.17
C GLY A 207 14.36 14.63 14.21
N LYS A 208 14.16 15.20 15.41
CA LYS A 208 13.79 16.62 15.54
C LYS A 208 14.93 17.52 15.13
N MET A 209 14.60 18.60 14.45
CA MET A 209 15.54 19.68 14.16
C MET A 209 15.97 20.34 15.47
N ALA A 210 17.29 20.44 15.69
CA ALA A 210 17.84 21.21 16.79
C ALA A 210 17.59 22.72 16.58
N LYS A 211 17.20 23.43 17.65
CA LYS A 211 16.85 24.86 17.59
C LYS A 211 17.15 25.54 18.91
N GLY A 212 17.94 26.62 18.87
CA GLY A 212 18.32 27.40 20.05
C GLY A 212 19.18 26.63 21.06
N GLU A 213 19.95 25.64 20.61
CA GLU A 213 20.63 24.69 21.47
C GLU A 213 22.02 24.32 20.96
N TRP A 214 22.88 23.85 21.87
CA TRP A 214 24.17 23.26 21.53
C TRP A 214 23.99 21.78 21.17
N ILE A 215 24.67 21.32 20.13
CA ILE A 215 24.82 19.90 19.83
C ILE A 215 26.30 19.53 19.77
N TYR A 216 26.58 18.25 20.00
CA TYR A 216 27.88 17.65 19.74
C TYR A 216 27.74 16.69 18.55
N ASP A 217 28.47 16.97 17.48
CA ASP A 217 28.55 16.05 16.34
C ASP A 217 29.78 15.15 16.49
N SER A 218 29.53 13.86 16.70
CA SER A 218 30.58 12.86 16.91
C SER A 218 31.41 12.59 15.65
N ASN A 219 30.85 12.81 14.45
CA ASN A 219 31.59 12.65 13.19
C ASN A 219 32.66 13.74 13.04
N TYR A 220 32.31 14.96 13.44
CA TYR A 220 33.22 16.11 13.40
C TYR A 220 34.00 16.35 14.69
N LYS A 221 33.66 15.61 15.75
CA LYS A 221 34.22 15.71 17.11
C LYS A 221 34.20 17.15 17.63
N SER A 222 33.11 17.86 17.37
CA SER A 222 33.00 19.29 17.68
C SER A 222 31.60 19.64 18.16
N TYR A 223 31.55 20.66 19.01
CA TYR A 223 30.31 21.35 19.33
C TYR A 223 29.91 22.32 18.22
N TYR A 224 28.61 22.47 18.05
CA TYR A 224 27.94 23.44 17.19
C TYR A 224 26.78 24.05 17.97
N TYR A 225 26.44 25.30 17.67
CA TYR A 225 25.24 25.93 18.19
C TYR A 225 24.23 26.15 17.07
N LEU A 226 23.01 25.68 17.25
CA LEU A 226 21.90 25.95 16.34
C LEU A 226 21.12 27.14 16.86
N THR A 227 20.95 28.15 16.02
CA THR A 227 20.29 29.41 16.37
C THR A 227 18.80 29.22 16.67
N SER A 228 18.13 30.29 17.10
CA SER A 228 16.66 30.32 17.21
C SER A 228 15.95 30.07 15.89
N GLU A 229 16.63 30.14 14.74
CA GLU A 229 16.05 29.78 13.43
C GLU A 229 16.42 28.33 13.02
N GLY A 230 17.17 27.61 13.85
CA GLY A 230 17.61 26.24 13.64
C GLY A 230 18.88 26.10 12.79
N SER A 231 19.27 27.13 12.03
CA SER A 231 20.54 27.12 11.28
C SER A 231 21.74 27.19 12.23
N TYR A 232 22.86 26.55 11.89
CA TYR A 232 24.07 26.63 12.72
C TYR A 232 24.68 28.04 12.71
N ALA A 233 25.10 28.48 13.90
CA ALA A 233 25.83 29.72 14.08
C ALA A 233 27.26 29.58 13.54
N ARG A 234 27.77 30.63 12.88
CA ARG A 234 29.13 30.69 12.33
C ARG A 234 29.65 32.11 12.31
N ASN A 235 30.97 32.26 12.39
CA ASN A 235 31.67 33.55 12.46
C ASN A 235 31.10 34.47 13.55
N THR A 236 30.72 33.92 14.70
CA THR A 236 30.02 34.68 15.74
C THR A 236 30.24 34.09 17.13
N TRP A 237 30.03 34.91 18.14
CA TRP A 237 30.03 34.51 19.54
C TRP A 237 28.63 34.05 19.98
N VAL A 238 28.59 32.98 20.77
CA VAL A 238 27.41 32.54 21.51
C VAL A 238 27.80 32.45 22.98
N GLY A 239 27.40 33.46 23.76
CA GLY A 239 27.91 33.64 25.11
C GLY A 239 29.42 33.83 25.10
N ASN A 240 30.16 32.93 25.77
CA ASN A 240 31.62 32.98 25.86
C ASN A 240 32.32 32.04 24.87
N TYR A 241 31.62 31.51 23.87
CA TYR A 241 32.15 30.54 22.91
C TYR A 241 32.09 31.10 21.51
N TYR A 242 33.16 30.93 20.73
CA TYR A 242 33.22 31.39 19.35
C TYR A 242 32.95 30.23 18.38
N LEU A 243 32.06 30.45 17.42
CA LEU A 243 31.73 29.49 16.36
C LEU A 243 32.45 29.94 15.08
N LYS A 244 33.32 29.08 14.56
CA LYS A 244 34.15 29.35 13.37
C LYS A 244 33.31 29.42 12.09
N SER A 245 33.93 29.73 10.96
CA SER A 245 33.27 29.83 9.65
C SER A 245 32.53 28.58 9.21
N ASN A 246 33.00 27.41 9.64
CA ASN A 246 32.36 26.11 9.40
C ASN A 246 31.41 25.68 10.54
N GLY A 247 31.10 26.57 11.48
CA GLY A 247 30.19 26.32 12.60
C GLY A 247 30.80 25.58 13.79
N LYS A 248 32.02 25.05 13.68
CA LYS A 248 32.70 24.37 14.80
C LYS A 248 33.04 25.37 15.90
N MET A 249 32.79 24.98 17.14
CA MET A 249 33.29 25.72 18.30
C MET A 249 34.82 25.77 18.30
N ALA A 250 35.38 26.96 18.51
CA ALA A 250 36.81 27.15 18.68
C ALA A 250 37.27 26.60 20.04
N VAL A 251 38.43 25.94 20.07
CA VAL A 251 39.03 25.39 21.29
C VAL A 251 40.56 25.52 21.24
N ASN A 252 41.18 25.95 22.35
CA ASN A 252 42.64 26.13 22.45
C ASN A 252 43.26 26.98 21.32
N GLU A 253 42.57 28.01 20.85
CA GLU A 253 43.00 28.82 19.71
C GLU A 253 42.70 30.31 19.91
N ARG A 254 43.20 31.14 18.98
CA ARG A 254 42.88 32.56 18.92
C ARG A 254 41.80 32.78 17.86
N THR A 255 40.74 33.50 18.20
CA THR A 255 39.63 33.81 17.30
C THR A 255 40.05 34.85 16.26
N PRO A 256 39.36 34.96 15.10
CA PRO A 256 39.70 35.92 14.04
C PRO A 256 39.69 37.38 14.49
N ASP A 257 38.89 37.72 15.50
CA ASP A 257 38.80 39.03 16.15
C ASP A 257 39.82 39.22 17.30
N GLY A 258 40.75 38.28 17.49
CA GLY A 258 41.95 38.45 18.32
C GLY A 258 41.85 37.95 19.76
N TYR A 259 40.71 37.41 20.19
CA TYR A 259 40.52 36.86 21.54
C TYR A 259 41.06 35.42 21.66
N ARG A 260 41.40 34.99 22.87
CA ARG A 260 41.90 33.62 23.13
C ARG A 260 40.85 32.79 23.85
N VAL A 261 40.59 31.56 23.38
CA VAL A 261 39.73 30.59 24.05
C VAL A 261 40.55 29.43 24.64
N ASP A 262 40.11 28.88 25.76
CA ASP A 262 40.80 27.77 26.44
C ASP A 262 40.41 26.38 25.87
N GLY A 263 40.83 25.31 26.54
CA GLY A 263 40.56 23.93 26.12
C GLY A 263 39.11 23.49 26.25
N SER A 264 38.29 24.23 26.99
CA SER A 264 36.83 24.08 26.99
C SER A 264 36.16 24.91 25.90
N GLY A 265 36.91 25.77 25.21
CA GLY A 265 36.42 26.73 24.21
C GLY A 265 35.89 28.03 24.80
N LYS A 266 35.99 28.22 26.12
CA LYS A 266 35.54 29.44 26.79
C LYS A 266 36.55 30.56 26.57
N TRP A 267 36.06 31.76 26.29
CA TRP A 267 36.88 32.97 26.23
C TRP A 267 37.62 33.22 27.55
N VAL A 268 38.93 33.46 27.42
CA VAL A 268 39.80 33.88 28.52
C VAL A 268 40.07 35.37 28.37
N LYS A 269 39.69 36.13 29.40
CA LYS A 269 39.99 37.56 29.51
C LYS A 269 41.46 37.81 29.79
#